data_AF-G0M2F3-F1
#
_entry.id   AF-G0M2F3-F1
#
_cell.length_a   1.000
_cell.length_b   1.000
_cell.length_c   1.000
_cell.angle_alpha   90.00
_cell.angle_beta   90.00
_cell.angle_gamma   90.00
#
_symmetry.space_group_name_H-M   'P 1'
#
loop_
_entity.id
_entity.type
_entity.pdbx_description
1 polymer ?
#
loop_
_entity_poly.entity_id
_entity_poly.type
_entity_poly.pdbx_seq_one_letter_code
_entity_poly.pdbx_strand_id
1 'polypeptide(L)' 'MDRGRRVTLEERIAIVKYTLDHANDYQEAAKHFNVSYPQVYTWVRKYRQRGMEGLVDHRGRPKRD' A
#
# COMPACT_ATOMS: atom_id res chain seq x y z
N MET A 1 -8.05 -5.13 -19.85
CA MET A 1 -7.87 -5.10 -18.39
C MET A 1 -7.47 -3.69 -18.04
N ASP A 2 -8.36 -2.94 -17.40
CA ASP A 2 -8.16 -1.54 -17.05
C ASP A 2 -6.82 -1.38 -16.33
N ARG A 3 -6.03 -0.37 -16.69
CA ARG A 3 -4.67 -0.17 -16.16
C ARG A 3 -4.80 0.13 -14.67
N GLY A 4 -4.79 -0.92 -13.84
CA GLY A 4 -5.06 -0.84 -12.41
C GLY A 4 -4.36 0.35 -11.78
N ARG A 5 -5.15 1.19 -11.08
CA ARG A 5 -4.69 2.43 -10.45
C ARG A 5 -3.33 2.22 -9.80
N ARG A 6 -2.33 2.98 -10.26
CA ARG A 6 -0.99 2.93 -9.67
C ARG A 6 -0.99 3.78 -8.41
N VAL A 7 -1.15 3.11 -7.27
CA VAL A 7 -0.98 3.75 -5.95
C VAL A 7 0.50 4.06 -5.77
N THR A 8 0.84 5.34 -5.71
CA THR A 8 2.20 5.84 -5.52
C THR A 8 2.72 5.47 -4.13
N LEU A 9 4.04 5.54 -3.92
CA LEU A 9 4.64 5.29 -2.61
C LEU A 9 4.07 6.22 -1.53
N GLU A 10 3.92 7.50 -1.87
CA GLU A 10 3.35 8.51 -0.97
C GLU A 10 1.91 8.17 -0.58
N GLU A 11 1.08 7.76 -1.55
CA GLU A 11 -0.29 7.34 -1.29
C GLU A 11 -0.34 6.06 -0.42
N ARG A 12 0.59 5.10 -0.61
CA ARG A 12 0.72 3.93 0.28
C ARG A 12 1.10 4.32 1.70
N ILE A 13 2.01 5.28 1.87
CA ILE A 13 2.41 5.77 3.20
C ILE A 13 1.22 6.45 3.88
N ALA A 14 0.45 7.25 3.15
CA ALA A 14 -0.77 7.87 3.66
C ALA A 14 -1.81 6.83 4.09
N ILE A 15 -2.05 5.81 3.26
CA ILE A 15 -2.97 4.69 3.57
C ILE A 15 -2.56 3.97 4.85
N VAL A 16 -1.28 3.63 5.00
CA VAL A 16 -0.78 2.92 6.18
C VAL A 16 -0.89 3.78 7.43
N LYS A 17 -0.49 5.06 7.36
CA LYS A 17 -0.61 5.98 8.49
C LYS A 17 -2.07 6.16 8.91
N TYR A 18 -2.97 6.37 7.96
CA TYR A 18 -4.41 6.48 8.21
C TYR A 18 -4.95 5.21 8.89
N THR A 19 -4.55 4.03 8.39
CA THR A 19 -4.97 2.74 8.95
C THR A 19 -4.49 2.57 10.40
N LEU A 20 -3.24 2.94 10.69
CA LEU A 20 -2.67 2.83 12.05
C LEU A 20 -3.32 3.81 13.04
N ASP A 21 -3.69 4.99 12.57
CA ASP A 21 -4.40 6.02 13.35
C ASP A 21 -5.85 5.60 13.66
N HIS A 22 -6.55 5.00 12.68
CA HIS A 22 -7.93 4.51 12.81
C HIS A 22 -8.01 3.09 13.41
N ALA A 23 -7.19 2.78 14.42
CA ALA A 23 -7.22 1.50 15.14
C ALA A 23 -7.04 0.23 14.28
N ASN A 24 -6.33 0.32 13.15
CA ASN A 24 -6.17 -0.75 12.15
C ASN A 24 -7.45 -1.09 11.38
N ASP A 25 -8.32 -0.11 11.13
CA ASP A 25 -9.49 -0.33 10.28
C ASP A 25 -9.10 -0.37 8.79
N TYR A 26 -8.71 -1.57 8.34
CA TYR A 26 -8.32 -1.81 6.95
C TYR A 26 -9.48 -1.67 5.96
N GLN A 27 -10.73 -1.86 6.40
CA GLN A 27 -11.90 -1.75 5.54
C GLN A 27 -12.22 -0.29 5.22
N GLU A 28 -12.19 0.58 6.23
CA GLU A 28 -12.35 2.02 6.05
C GLU A 28 -11.22 2.59 5.20
N ALA A 29 -9.96 2.23 5.49
CA ALA A 29 -8.83 2.67 4.66
C ALA A 29 -8.98 2.19 3.19
N ALA A 30 -9.44 0.96 2.96
CA ALA A 30 -9.68 0.46 1.61
C ALA A 30 -10.74 1.28 0.86
N LYS A 31 -11.85 1.62 1.53
CA LYS A 31 -12.91 2.44 0.95
C LYS A 31 -12.46 3.88 0.71
N HIS A 32 -11.83 4.51 1.72
CA HIS A 32 -11.39 5.90 1.69
C HIS A 32 -10.43 6.17 0.52
N PHE A 33 -9.47 5.27 0.31
CA PHE A 33 -8.49 5.42 -0.75
C PHE A 33 -8.89 4.71 -2.05
N ASN A 34 -10.06 4.08 -2.11
CA ASN A 34 -10.54 3.28 -3.23
C ASN A 34 -9.50 2.24 -3.69
N VAL A 35 -8.98 1.48 -2.72
CA VAL A 35 -7.99 0.41 -2.91
C VAL A 35 -8.56 -0.90 -2.38
N SER A 36 -7.99 -2.03 -2.80
CA SER A 36 -8.46 -3.32 -2.28
C SER A 36 -7.97 -3.55 -0.85
N TYR A 37 -8.84 -4.04 0.03
CA TYR A 37 -8.50 -4.52 1.38
C TYR A 37 -7.19 -5.34 1.46
N PRO A 38 -6.97 -6.37 0.61
CA PRO A 38 -5.72 -7.14 0.64
C PRO A 38 -4.48 -6.30 0.33
N GLN A 39 -4.60 -5.20 -0.42
CA GLN A 39 -3.48 -4.28 -0.65
C GLN A 39 -3.14 -3.50 0.62
N VAL A 40 -4.15 -2.94 1.30
CA VAL A 40 -3.97 -2.23 2.58
C VAL A 40 -3.30 -3.14 3.61
N TYR A 41 -3.82 -4.34 3.80
CA TYR A 41 -3.23 -5.32 4.71
C TYR A 41 -1.77 -5.63 4.36
N THR A 42 -1.47 -5.85 3.07
CA THR A 42 -0.10 -6.11 2.62
C THR A 42 0.83 -4.93 2.90
N TRP A 43 0.38 -3.70 2.66
CA TRP A 43 1.16 -2.49 2.91
C TRP A 43 1.43 -2.30 4.40
N VAL A 44 0.41 -2.36 5.25
CA VAL A 44 0.57 -2.24 6.71
C VAL A 44 1.51 -3.33 7.22
N ARG A 45 1.36 -4.58 6.76
CA ARG A 45 2.24 -5.68 7.16
C ARG A 45 3.70 -5.47 6.75
N LYS A 46 3.94 -4.98 5.52
CA LYS A 46 5.29 -4.65 5.03
C LYS A 46 5.89 -3.46 5.78
N TYR A 47 5.07 -2.46 6.09
CA TYR A 47 5.48 -1.30 6.88
C TYR A 47 5.89 -1.69 8.29
N ARG A 48 5.17 -2.60 8.95
CA ARG A 48 5.55 -3.13 10.27
C ARG A 48 6.85 -3.93 10.26
N GLN A 49 7.20 -4.56 9.13
CA GLN A 49 8.42 -5.37 9.00
C GLN A 49 9.65 -4.57 8.60
N ARG A 50 9.51 -3.60 7.69
CA ARG A 50 10.63 -2.89 7.05
C ARG A 50 10.45 -1.37 7.02
N GLY A 51 9.46 -0.83 7.72
CA GLY A 51 9.12 0.60 7.66
C GLY A 51 8.72 1.06 6.25
N MET A 52 9.07 2.30 5.91
CA MET A 52 8.75 2.90 4.61
C MET A 52 9.37 2.13 3.43
N GLU A 53 10.55 1.54 3.61
CA GLU A 53 11.24 0.76 2.57
C GLU A 53 10.41 -0.47 2.14
N GLY A 54 9.61 -1.04 3.05
CA GLY A 54 8.70 -2.14 2.72
C GLY A 54 7.57 -1.74 1.77
N LEU A 55 7.23 -0.45 1.67
CA LEU A 55 6.15 0.05 0.80
C LEU A 55 6.63 0.36 -0.62
N VAL A 56 7.94 0.47 -0.82
CA VAL A 56 8.58 0.70 -2.12
C VAL A 56 8.18 -0.41 -3.07
N ASP A 57 7.64 -0.03 -4.22
CA ASP A 57 7.22 -0.96 -5.24
C ASP A 57 8.42 -1.48 -6.02
N HIS A 58 8.84 -2.71 -5.75
CA HIS A 58 9.89 -3.38 -6.53
C HIS A 58 9.34 -4.17 -7.73
N ARG A 59 8.10 -3.92 -8.20
CA ARG A 59 7.55 -4.61 -9.38
C ARG A 59 8.10 -3.96 -10.64
N GLY A 60 9.39 -4.20 -10.84
CA GLY A 60 10.19 -3.70 -11.94
C GLY A 60 11.60 -4.21 -11.75
N ARG A 61 11.82 -5.52 -11.95
CA ARG A 61 13.11 -5.91 -12.52
C ARG A 61 13.10 -5.29 -13.93
N PRO A 62 13.93 -4.29 -14.25
CA PRO A 62 14.26 -4.10 -15.65
C PRO A 62 14.83 -5.43 -16.15
N LYS A 63 14.31 -5.90 -17.28
CA LYS A 63 14.93 -7.01 -18.01
C LYS A 63 16.40 -6.62 -18.18
N ARG A 64 17.31 -7.42 -17.61
CA ARG A 64 18.73 -7.35 -17.95
C ARG A 64 18.81 -7.60 -19.46
N ASP A 65 19.24 -6.60 -20.20
CA ASP A 65 19.92 -6.81 -21.48
C ASP A 65 21.39 -7.10 -21.15
#